data_AF-A0A3D0RZR8-F1
#
_entry.id   AF-A0A3D0RZR8-F1
#
_cell.length_a   1.000
_cell.length_b   1.000
_cell.length_c   1.000
_cell.angle_alpha   90.00
_cell.angle_beta   90.00
_cell.angle_gamma   90.00
#
_symmetry.space_group_name_H-M   'P 1'
#
loop_
_entity.id
_entity.type
_entity.pdbx_description
1 polymer ?
#
loop_
_entity_poly.entity_id
_entity_poly.type
_entity_poly.pdbx_seq_one_letter_code
_entity_poly.pdbx_strand_id
1 'polypeptide(L)'
;MSTTTHQSTSEQSKIELIDKAIALAQAGKGTGGPPHDQVGELLRAYYRHVAPEDLADRSEMDVYGAFAAHYKLAAERPQGTANVLVTAPSLADQGWSAAGHSVVEVVVDDMPFLV
;
A
#
# COMPACT_ATOMS: atom_id res chain seq x y z
N MET A 1 10.62 -30.89 -4.68
CA MET A 1 9.32 -30.64 -5.36
C MET A 1 8.34 -29.81 -4.52
N SER A 2 8.68 -29.37 -3.30
CA SER A 2 7.70 -28.79 -2.36
C SER A 2 7.66 -27.25 -2.30
N THR A 3 8.63 -26.55 -2.89
CA THR A 3 8.71 -25.07 -2.81
C THR A 3 7.79 -24.36 -3.80
N THR A 4 7.54 -24.94 -4.97
CA THR A 4 6.72 -24.32 -6.03
C THR A 4 5.25 -24.18 -5.63
N THR A 5 4.68 -25.16 -4.94
CA THR A 5 3.25 -25.12 -4.53
C THR A 5 2.97 -24.05 -3.48
N HIS A 6 3.83 -23.92 -2.46
CA HIS A 6 3.65 -22.91 -1.42
C HIS A 6 3.77 -21.48 -1.96
N GLN A 7 4.73 -21.24 -2.88
CA GLN A 7 4.94 -19.93 -3.47
C GLN A 7 3.73 -19.50 -4.32
N SER A 8 3.18 -20.40 -5.14
CA SER A 8 1.97 -20.09 -5.94
C SER A 8 0.74 -19.80 -5.07
N THR A 9 0.55 -20.49 -3.94
CA THR A 9 -0.57 -20.21 -3.02
C THR A 9 -0.43 -18.85 -2.34
N SER A 10 0.78 -18.49 -1.92
CA SER A 10 1.03 -17.20 -1.28
C SER A 10 0.80 -16.01 -2.24
N GLU A 11 1.25 -16.12 -3.49
CA GLU A 11 0.99 -15.12 -4.53
C GLU A 11 -0.50 -14.96 -4.82
N GLN A 12 -1.24 -16.09 -4.89
CA GLN A 12 -2.69 -16.06 -5.07
C GLN A 12 -3.39 -15.34 -3.91
N SER A 13 -2.95 -15.59 -2.66
CA SER A 13 -3.50 -14.93 -1.48
C SER A 13 -3.24 -13.42 -1.49
N LYS A 14 -2.05 -13.00 -1.93
CA LYS A 14 -1.71 -11.59 -2.16
C LYS A 14 -2.65 -10.96 -3.20
N ILE A 15 -2.86 -11.59 -4.34
CA ILE A 15 -3.75 -11.09 -5.39
C ILE A 15 -5.16 -10.88 -4.84
N GLU A 16 -5.70 -11.87 -4.12
CA GLU A 16 -7.03 -11.79 -3.51
C GLU A 16 -7.13 -10.67 -2.47
N LEU A 17 -6.10 -10.47 -1.66
CA LEU A 17 -6.05 -9.37 -0.69
C LEU A 17 -6.04 -8.01 -1.39
N ILE A 18 -5.26 -7.85 -2.45
CA ILE A 18 -5.24 -6.61 -3.24
C ILE A 18 -6.60 -6.37 -3.90
N ASP A 19 -7.26 -7.40 -4.45
CA ASP A 19 -8.59 -7.24 -5.05
C ASP A 19 -9.65 -6.83 -4.01
N LYS A 20 -9.58 -7.35 -2.77
CA LYS A 20 -10.43 -6.88 -1.67
C LYS A 20 -10.16 -5.43 -1.30
N ALA A 21 -8.89 -5.03 -1.24
CA ALA A 21 -8.51 -3.63 -0.98
C ALA A 21 -9.01 -2.67 -2.08
N ILE A 22 -8.98 -3.10 -3.34
CA ILE A 22 -9.54 -2.33 -4.47
C ILE A 22 -11.06 -2.18 -4.30
N ALA A 23 -11.77 -3.26 -3.99
CA ALA A 23 -13.21 -3.22 -3.76
C ALA A 23 -13.58 -2.29 -2.59
N LEU A 24 -12.81 -2.35 -1.49
CA LEU A 24 -12.95 -1.45 -0.34
C LEU A 24 -12.78 0.01 -0.75
N ALA A 25 -11.71 0.32 -1.50
CA ALA A 25 -11.44 1.67 -1.98
C ALA A 25 -12.56 2.21 -2.89
N GLN A 26 -13.09 1.36 -3.77
CA GLN A 26 -14.15 1.72 -4.70
C GLN A 26 -15.50 1.95 -4.00
N ALA A 27 -15.80 1.20 -2.95
CA ALA A 27 -17.01 1.36 -2.15
C ALA A 27 -16.96 2.55 -1.18
N GLY A 28 -15.76 3.01 -0.83
CA GLY A 28 -15.54 4.13 0.06
C GLY A 28 -16.10 5.45 -0.48
N LYS A 29 -16.39 6.40 0.42
CA LYS A 29 -16.69 7.80 0.09
C LYS A 29 -15.63 8.77 0.63
N GLY A 30 -14.48 8.22 1.03
CA GLY A 30 -13.42 8.95 1.72
C GLY A 30 -12.74 9.96 0.81
N THR A 31 -12.27 11.05 1.39
CA THR A 31 -11.47 12.07 0.71
C THR A 31 -9.99 11.82 0.99
N GLY A 32 -9.14 11.78 -0.05
CA GLY A 32 -7.67 11.71 0.10
C GLY A 32 -7.00 10.45 -0.43
N GLY A 33 -7.77 9.46 -0.91
CA GLY A 33 -7.26 8.39 -1.75
C GLY A 33 -7.21 8.80 -3.24
N PRO A 34 -6.64 7.97 -4.13
CA PRO A 34 -6.65 8.24 -5.57
C PRO A 34 -8.05 8.20 -6.17
N PRO A 35 -8.21 8.67 -7.42
CA PRO A 35 -9.45 8.51 -8.18
C PRO A 35 -9.95 7.05 -8.22
N HIS A 36 -11.26 6.85 -8.05
CA HIS A 36 -11.89 5.52 -7.97
C HIS A 36 -11.69 4.66 -9.23
N ASP A 37 -11.57 5.30 -10.39
CA ASP A 37 -11.30 4.65 -11.68
C ASP A 37 -9.85 4.20 -11.83
N GLN A 38 -8.90 4.84 -11.11
CA GLN A 38 -7.47 4.56 -11.19
C GLN A 38 -6.94 3.69 -10.03
N VAL A 39 -7.68 3.62 -8.90
CA VAL A 39 -7.21 2.97 -7.67
C VAL A 39 -6.80 1.51 -7.87
N GLY A 40 -7.48 0.79 -8.77
CA GLY A 40 -7.20 -0.61 -9.07
C GLY A 40 -5.82 -0.84 -9.69
N GLU A 41 -5.44 0.01 -10.64
CA GLU A 41 -4.13 -0.08 -11.30
C GLU A 41 -3.01 0.37 -10.35
N LEU A 42 -3.25 1.44 -9.59
CA LEU A 42 -2.30 1.99 -8.64
C LEU A 42 -1.99 1.03 -7.49
N LEU A 43 -3.00 0.40 -6.87
CA LEU A 43 -2.77 -0.58 -5.80
C LEU A 43 -1.96 -1.79 -6.28
N ARG A 44 -2.26 -2.31 -7.47
CA ARG A 44 -1.50 -3.41 -8.07
C ARG A 44 -0.07 -3.01 -8.38
N ALA A 45 0.16 -1.79 -8.86
CA ALA A 45 1.50 -1.27 -9.10
C ALA A 45 2.28 -1.09 -7.79
N TYR A 46 1.66 -0.49 -6.77
CA TYR A 46 2.27 -0.20 -5.47
C TYR A 46 2.76 -1.46 -4.75
N TYR A 47 1.95 -2.52 -4.74
CA TYR A 47 2.29 -3.78 -4.07
C TYR A 47 2.96 -4.81 -4.99
N ARG A 48 3.28 -4.47 -6.25
CA ARG A 48 3.84 -5.42 -7.24
C ARG A 48 5.07 -6.16 -6.71
N HIS A 49 5.98 -5.43 -6.05
CA HIS A 49 7.27 -5.95 -5.59
C HIS A 49 7.31 -6.33 -4.10
N VAL A 50 6.18 -6.20 -3.38
CA VAL A 50 6.09 -6.64 -1.99
C VAL A 50 5.93 -8.15 -1.94
N ALA A 51 6.67 -8.84 -1.08
CA ALA A 51 6.56 -10.29 -0.95
C ALA A 51 5.20 -10.65 -0.31
N PRO A 52 4.53 -11.75 -0.73
CA PRO A 52 3.25 -12.14 -0.14
C PRO A 52 3.28 -12.30 1.38
N GLU A 53 4.37 -12.81 1.93
CA GLU A 53 4.59 -12.99 3.37
C GLU A 53 4.53 -11.67 4.16
N ASP A 54 4.92 -10.54 3.56
CA ASP A 54 4.85 -9.22 4.21
C ASP A 54 3.40 -8.71 4.35
N LEU A 55 2.48 -9.30 3.57
CA LEU A 55 1.06 -8.95 3.57
C LEU A 55 0.19 -10.00 4.25
N ALA A 56 0.75 -11.15 4.65
CA ALA A 56 -0.02 -12.29 5.16
C ALA A 56 -0.88 -11.94 6.39
N ASP A 57 -0.37 -11.07 7.26
CA ASP A 57 -1.05 -10.64 8.49
C ASP A 57 -1.78 -9.29 8.34
N ARG A 58 -1.96 -8.80 7.10
CA ARG A 58 -2.60 -7.49 6.82
C ARG A 58 -4.05 -7.68 6.38
N SER A 59 -4.91 -6.79 6.86
CA SER A 59 -6.28 -6.67 6.35
C SER A 59 -6.34 -5.83 5.08
N GLU A 60 -7.42 -5.94 4.30
CA GLU A 60 -7.67 -5.08 3.15
C GLU A 60 -7.73 -3.59 3.53
N MET A 61 -8.15 -3.29 4.77
CA MET A 61 -8.21 -1.95 5.33
C MET A 61 -6.80 -1.40 5.62
N ASP A 62 -5.91 -2.23 6.15
CA ASP A 62 -4.52 -1.82 6.39
C ASP A 62 -3.77 -1.61 5.07
N VAL A 63 -3.97 -2.53 4.11
CA VAL A 63 -3.37 -2.44 2.77
C VAL A 63 -3.80 -1.18 2.03
N TYR A 64 -5.11 -0.89 2.00
CA TYR A 64 -5.61 0.31 1.36
C TYR A 64 -5.25 1.57 2.15
N GLY A 65 -5.35 1.54 3.48
CA GLY A 65 -5.06 2.67 4.35
C GLY A 65 -3.61 3.14 4.25
N ALA A 66 -2.66 2.21 4.28
CA ALA A 66 -1.24 2.50 4.06
C ALA A 66 -1.00 3.14 2.69
N PHE A 67 -1.59 2.58 1.64
CA PHE A 67 -1.48 3.12 0.29
C PHE A 67 -2.11 4.53 0.17
N ALA A 68 -3.30 4.74 0.73
CA ALA A 68 -3.99 6.03 0.67
C ALA A 68 -3.25 7.12 1.46
N ALA A 69 -2.68 6.77 2.62
CA ALA A 69 -1.81 7.66 3.40
C ALA A 69 -0.59 8.10 2.57
N HIS A 70 0.10 7.14 1.95
CA HIS A 70 1.30 7.41 1.17
C HIS A 70 0.98 8.19 -0.12
N TYR A 71 -0.14 7.88 -0.77
CA TYR A 71 -0.66 8.64 -1.91
C TYR A 71 -0.91 10.11 -1.53
N LYS A 72 -1.52 10.36 -0.37
CA LYS A 72 -1.75 11.71 0.15
C LYS A 72 -0.45 12.44 0.44
N LEU A 73 0.55 11.78 1.02
CA LEU A 73 1.88 12.35 1.26
C LEU A 73 2.59 12.73 -0.05
N ALA A 74 2.36 11.96 -1.11
CA ALA A 74 2.96 12.17 -2.42
C ALA A 74 2.28 13.26 -3.27
N ALA A 75 1.06 13.69 -2.90
CA ALA A 75 0.27 14.65 -3.69
C ALA A 75 0.99 15.98 -3.92
N GLU A 76 1.77 16.44 -2.94
CA GLU A 76 2.56 17.67 -3.04
C GLU A 76 4.00 17.41 -2.55
N ARG A 77 4.89 17.12 -3.49
CA ARG A 77 6.34 16.99 -3.24
C ARG A 77 7.13 17.88 -4.18
N PRO A 78 7.82 18.92 -3.69
CA PRO A 78 8.73 19.71 -4.51
C PRO A 78 9.86 18.84 -5.08
N GLN A 79 10.19 19.03 -6.36
CA GLN A 79 11.31 18.33 -7.01
C GLN A 79 12.63 18.59 -6.28
N GLY A 80 13.51 17.60 -6.19
CA GLY A 80 14.79 17.69 -5.48
C GLY A 80 14.67 17.59 -3.97
N THR A 81 13.47 17.31 -3.44
CA THR A 81 13.23 17.13 -2.00
C THR A 81 12.56 15.79 -1.71
N ALA A 82 12.75 15.30 -0.48
CA ALA A 82 12.06 14.13 0.03
C ALA A 82 10.96 14.57 1.02
N ASN A 83 9.77 13.98 0.90
CA ASN A 83 8.79 14.01 1.97
C ASN A 83 9.00 12.77 2.84
N VAL A 84 9.21 12.97 4.14
CA VAL A 84 9.32 11.88 5.11
C VAL A 84 8.30 12.10 6.21
N LEU A 85 7.47 11.10 6.46
CA LEU A 85 6.48 11.11 7.53
C LEU A 85 6.64 9.86 8.39
N VAL A 86 6.71 10.06 9.71
CA VAL A 86 6.76 8.96 10.68
C VAL A 86 5.50 9.00 11.54
N THR A 87 4.72 7.93 11.49
CA THR A 87 3.46 7.82 12.25
C THR A 87 3.34 6.45 12.92
N ALA A 88 2.44 6.32 13.90
CA ALA A 88 2.02 5.03 14.43
C ALA A 88 0.51 4.92 14.19
N PRO A 89 0.08 4.49 12.99
CA PRO A 89 -1.32 4.54 12.59
C PRO A 89 -2.17 3.61 13.44
N SER A 90 -3.33 4.13 13.87
CA SER A 90 -4.34 3.44 14.64
C SER A 90 -5.67 3.46 13.90
N LEU A 91 -6.49 2.41 14.09
CA LEU A 91 -7.82 2.35 13.50
C LEU A 91 -8.70 3.53 13.93
N ALA A 92 -8.54 4.01 15.17
CA ALA A 92 -9.32 5.11 15.71
C ALA A 92 -8.97 6.46 15.07
N ASP A 93 -7.69 6.71 14.80
CA ASP A 93 -7.22 8.03 14.37
C ASP A 93 -7.05 8.15 12.85
N GLN A 94 -6.64 7.07 12.17
CA GLN A 94 -6.37 7.08 10.73
C GLN A 94 -7.23 6.09 9.94
N GLY A 95 -8.08 5.29 10.60
CA GLY A 95 -8.94 4.32 9.92
C GLY A 95 -8.20 3.09 9.37
N TRP A 96 -6.93 2.91 9.75
CA TRP A 96 -6.11 1.74 9.43
C TRP A 96 -5.02 1.57 10.49
N SER A 97 -4.37 0.41 10.57
CA SER A 97 -3.27 0.22 11.51
C SER A 97 -2.06 -0.49 10.90
N ALA A 98 -0.91 -0.27 11.51
CA ALA A 98 0.28 -1.08 11.24
C ALA A 98 0.51 -2.13 12.34
N ALA A 99 -0.56 -2.65 12.96
CA ALA A 99 -0.48 -3.61 14.07
C ALA A 99 0.39 -3.11 15.26
N GLY A 100 0.30 -1.81 15.56
CA GLY A 100 1.06 -1.17 16.64
C GLY A 100 2.50 -0.79 16.29
N HIS A 101 2.94 -1.03 15.05
CA HIS A 101 4.26 -0.59 14.57
C HIS A 101 4.24 0.85 14.06
N SER A 102 5.39 1.52 14.14
CA SER A 102 5.59 2.79 13.43
C SER A 102 5.77 2.55 11.94
N VAL A 103 5.22 3.45 11.14
CA VAL A 103 5.34 3.50 9.69
C VAL A 103 6.17 4.71 9.33
N VAL A 104 7.14 4.50 8.44
CA VAL A 104 7.95 5.54 7.83
C VAL A 104 7.58 5.60 6.36
N GLU A 105 6.89 6.66 5.96
CA GLU A 105 6.52 6.93 4.58
C GLU A 105 7.56 7.86 3.97
N VAL A 106 8.07 7.50 2.79
CA VAL A 106 9.15 8.23 2.13
C VAL A 106 8.78 8.41 0.66
N VAL A 107 8.62 9.66 0.23
CA VAL A 107 8.42 10.03 -1.18
C VAL A 107 9.66 10.77 -1.66
N VAL A 108 10.30 10.26 -2.70
CA VAL A 108 11.53 10.80 -3.30
C VAL A 108 11.40 10.97 -4.81
N ASP A 109 12.39 11.59 -5.44
CA ASP A 109 12.51 11.59 -6.89
C ASP A 109 12.79 10.18 -7.42
N ASP A 110 12.16 9.86 -8.54
CA ASP A 110 12.54 8.71 -9.35
C ASP A 110 13.86 9.05 -10.04
N MET A 111 14.96 8.51 -9.50
CA MET A 111 16.28 8.64 -10.08
C MET A 111 16.68 7.29 -10.66
N PRO A 112 16.87 7.17 -11.99
CA PRO A 112 17.35 5.93 -12.56
C PRO A 112 18.72 5.63 -11.96
N PHE A 113 18.89 4.42 -11.42
CA PHE A 113 20.21 3.96 -11.00
C PHE A 113 21.10 3.83 -12.25
N LEU A 114 22.29 4.40 -12.21
CA LEU A 114 23.33 4.10 -13.20
C LEU A 114 23.83 2.68 -12.91
N VAL A 115 23.67 1.78 -13.89
CA VAL A 115 24.36 0.47 -13.94
C VAL A 115 25.70 0.58 -14.64
#